data_AF-A0A117LEX0-F1
#
_entry.id   AF-A0A117LEX0-F1
#
_cell.length_a   1.000
_cell.length_b   1.000
_cell.length_c   1.000
_cell.angle_alpha   90.00
_cell.angle_beta   90.00
_cell.angle_gamma   90.00
#
_symmetry.space_group_name_H-M   'P 1'
#
loop_
_entity.id
_entity.type
_entity.pdbx_description
1 polymer ?
#
loop_
_entity_poly.entity_id
_entity_poly.type
_entity_poly.pdbx_seq_one_letter_code
_entity_poly.pdbx_strand_id
1 'polypeptide(L)'
;MIEGSEEVAKDGQYPPRGLTTSQTWGETDKHPAVPVDGVGESFASRLLSWWADNGNDYKFRRTRDPYRILISEIMLQKTRARQVDAVYDEFFERYPDPQSLAAAPDEEVEAVVAPLGLKSRVATMKRAAELLASKGDAIGYADLLAIDGVGDYVAPSKGQVTVCGPSKS
;
A
#
# COMPACT_ATOMS: atom_id res chain seq x y z
N MET A 1 9.25 -54.57 -19.51
CA MET A 1 10.18 -53.49 -19.90
C MET A 1 9.46 -52.17 -19.76
N ILE A 2 10.00 -51.30 -18.90
CA ILE A 2 10.08 -49.84 -19.01
C ILE A 2 8.77 -48.99 -18.94
N GLU A 3 8.73 -48.15 -17.88
CA GLU A 3 8.31 -46.72 -17.73
C GLU A 3 7.00 -46.26 -18.42
N GLY A 4 6.09 -45.50 -17.81
CA GLY A 4 6.21 -44.33 -16.94
C GLY A 4 5.16 -43.29 -17.41
N SER A 5 4.89 -42.25 -16.60
CA SER A 5 3.99 -41.09 -16.82
C SER A 5 2.47 -41.36 -16.60
N GLU A 6 1.70 -40.54 -15.89
CA GLU A 6 2.00 -39.36 -15.08
C GLU A 6 0.85 -39.09 -14.11
N GLU A 7 1.23 -38.47 -13.01
CA GLU A 7 0.53 -38.07 -11.80
C GLU A 7 -0.64 -37.09 -12.04
N VAL A 8 -1.81 -37.38 -11.44
CA VAL A 8 -2.91 -36.41 -11.29
C VAL A 8 -3.33 -36.39 -9.83
N ALA A 9 -2.69 -35.55 -9.02
CA ALA A 9 -3.11 -35.24 -7.66
C ALA A 9 -4.25 -34.22 -7.70
N LYS A 10 -5.48 -34.72 -7.78
CA LYS A 10 -6.67 -33.99 -7.31
C LYS A 10 -6.76 -34.20 -5.80
N ASP A 11 -6.82 -33.10 -5.05
CA ASP A 11 -7.69 -32.89 -3.88
C ASP A 11 -7.10 -31.81 -2.97
N GLY A 12 -7.40 -30.55 -3.32
CA GLY A 12 -7.27 -29.41 -2.43
C GLY A 12 -8.43 -29.39 -1.42
N GLN A 13 -8.52 -30.41 -0.58
CA GLN A 13 -9.53 -30.50 0.49
C GLN A 13 -9.04 -29.67 1.70
N TYR A 14 -9.54 -28.44 1.84
CA TYR A 14 -9.38 -27.67 3.08
C TYR A 14 -10.12 -28.40 4.22
N PRO A 15 -9.53 -28.53 5.43
CA PRO A 15 -10.17 -29.29 6.49
C PRO A 15 -11.47 -28.61 6.95
N PRO A 16 -12.52 -29.38 7.30
CA PRO A 16 -13.79 -28.82 7.75
C PRO A 16 -13.64 -28.08 9.07
N ARG A 17 -14.37 -26.96 9.17
CA ARG A 17 -14.35 -26.04 10.31
C ARG A 17 -15.02 -26.70 11.52
N GLY A 18 -14.22 -27.27 12.41
CA GLY A 18 -14.68 -27.83 13.68
C GLY A 18 -13.79 -28.96 14.20
N LEU A 19 -12.57 -28.64 14.63
CA LEU A 19 -11.76 -29.55 15.43
C LEU A 19 -11.12 -28.77 16.59
N THR A 20 -11.57 -29.09 17.80
CA THR A 20 -10.84 -28.89 19.05
C THR A 20 -9.48 -29.59 18.90
N THR A 21 -8.41 -28.81 18.79
CA THR A 21 -7.07 -29.35 18.53
C THR A 21 -6.27 -29.36 19.82
N SER A 22 -6.42 -30.42 20.60
CA SER A 22 -5.32 -30.95 21.40
C SER A 22 -4.54 -31.93 20.51
N GLN A 23 -3.75 -31.40 19.56
CA GLN A 23 -2.68 -32.15 18.93
C GLN A 23 -1.48 -31.22 18.75
N THR A 24 -0.37 -31.70 19.29
CA THR A 24 0.92 -31.04 19.40
C THR A 24 1.54 -30.86 18.03
N TRP A 25 1.96 -29.63 17.73
CA TRP A 25 2.79 -29.30 16.58
C TRP A 25 4.05 -30.18 16.56
N GLY A 26 4.33 -30.75 15.39
CA GLY A 26 5.49 -31.62 15.15
C GLY A 26 6.79 -30.83 15.29
N GLU A 27 7.63 -31.35 16.17
CA GLU A 27 9.03 -31.02 16.37
C GLU A 27 9.82 -31.12 15.03
N THR A 28 9.94 -30.05 14.24
CA THR A 28 11.09 -29.73 13.34
C THR A 28 10.91 -28.49 12.44
N ASP A 29 9.88 -27.65 12.61
CA ASP A 29 9.88 -26.34 11.95
C ASP A 29 10.81 -25.37 12.71
N LYS A 30 12.11 -25.47 12.43
CA LYS A 30 13.09 -24.42 12.74
C LYS A 30 12.76 -23.21 11.88
N HIS A 31 11.76 -22.43 12.27
CA HIS A 31 11.71 -21.03 11.89
C HIS A 31 13.07 -20.43 12.26
N PRO A 32 13.75 -19.70 11.36
CA PRO A 32 14.99 -19.03 11.74
C PRO A 32 14.65 -18.14 12.93
N ALA A 33 15.22 -18.48 14.09
CA ALA A 33 15.09 -17.69 15.29
C ALA A 33 15.61 -16.31 14.93
N VAL A 34 14.70 -15.33 14.83
CA VAL A 34 15.09 -13.93 14.80
C VAL A 34 15.92 -13.74 16.07
N PRO A 35 17.20 -13.34 15.98
CA PRO A 35 18.02 -13.12 17.17
C PRO A 35 17.31 -12.07 18.02
N VAL A 36 16.75 -12.48 19.16
CA VAL A 36 16.10 -11.59 20.11
C VAL A 36 17.14 -11.05 21.09
N ASP A 37 18.22 -10.49 20.56
CA ASP A 37 19.22 -9.83 21.39
C ASP A 37 18.71 -8.42 21.70
N GLY A 38 18.19 -8.22 22.92
CA GLY A 38 17.70 -6.92 23.39
C GLY A 38 16.57 -7.02 24.42
N VAL A 39 16.86 -7.53 25.62
CA VAL A 39 15.94 -7.42 26.77
C VAL A 39 15.92 -5.96 27.23
N GLY A 40 15.05 -5.14 26.61
CA GLY A 40 14.86 -3.74 26.96
C GLY A 40 14.32 -2.85 25.84
N GLU A 41 14.45 -3.25 24.58
CA GLU A 41 13.95 -2.46 23.46
C GLU A 41 12.51 -2.81 23.06
N SER A 42 11.70 -1.76 22.89
CA SER A 42 10.34 -1.89 22.40
C SER A 42 10.31 -2.58 21.04
N PHE A 43 9.21 -3.26 20.72
CA PHE A 43 9.00 -3.82 19.39
C PHE A 43 9.16 -2.77 18.28
N ALA A 44 8.69 -1.55 18.53
CA ALA A 44 8.83 -0.43 17.59
C ALA A 44 10.29 -0.07 17.32
N SER A 45 11.13 -0.03 18.35
CA SER A 45 12.57 0.25 18.22
C SER A 45 13.27 -0.78 17.34
N ARG A 46 12.99 -2.07 17.57
CA ARG A 46 13.54 -3.18 16.77
C ARG A 46 13.08 -3.14 15.33
N LEU A 47 11.79 -2.85 15.09
CA LEU A 47 11.25 -2.71 13.74
C LEU A 47 11.90 -1.54 12.99
N LEU A 48 12.10 -0.40 13.66
CA LEU A 48 12.74 0.78 13.07
C LEU A 48 14.23 0.53 12.76
N SER A 49 14.95 -0.16 13.65
CA SER A 49 16.35 -0.53 13.41
C SER A 49 16.48 -1.46 12.21
N TRP A 50 15.65 -2.51 12.14
CA TRP A 50 15.64 -3.40 10.99
C TRP A 50 15.27 -2.67 9.69
N TRP A 51 14.30 -1.75 9.76
CA TRP A 51 13.87 -0.94 8.62
C TRP A 51 14.99 -0.03 8.10
N ALA A 52 15.84 0.51 8.97
CA ALA A 52 16.97 1.34 8.55
C ALA A 52 17.94 0.59 7.62
N ASP A 53 18.15 -0.71 7.86
CA ASP A 53 19.10 -1.53 7.11
C ASP A 53 18.45 -2.30 5.93
N ASN A 54 17.15 -2.56 5.99
CA ASN A 54 16.45 -3.47 5.05
C ASN A 54 15.28 -2.80 4.29
N GLY A 55 14.94 -1.56 4.64
CA GLY A 55 13.83 -0.84 4.04
C GLY A 55 14.08 -0.52 2.58
N ASN A 56 13.14 -0.90 1.71
CA ASN A 56 13.18 -0.44 0.33
C ASN A 56 12.87 1.06 0.28
N ASP A 57 13.78 1.80 -0.32
CA ASP A 57 13.66 3.23 -0.51
C ASP A 57 13.01 3.53 -1.85
N TYR A 58 11.78 4.06 -1.79
CA TYR A 58 10.97 4.38 -2.96
C TYR A 58 10.72 5.88 -3.06
N LYS A 59 10.62 6.40 -4.29
CA LYS A 59 10.50 7.85 -4.56
C LYS A 59 9.31 8.49 -3.86
N PHE A 60 8.17 7.80 -3.87
CA PHE A 60 6.94 8.26 -3.21
C PHE A 60 7.04 8.37 -1.67
N ARG A 61 8.06 7.79 -1.04
CA ARG A 61 8.29 7.91 0.42
C ARG A 61 9.12 9.13 0.81
N ARG A 62 9.74 9.79 -0.16
CA ARG A 62 10.66 10.93 0.06
C ARG A 62 9.98 12.30 -0.09
N THR A 63 8.70 12.32 -0.44
CA THR A 63 7.93 13.55 -0.65
C THR A 63 7.05 13.89 0.57
N ARG A 64 6.77 15.18 0.73
CA ARG A 64 5.78 15.72 1.68
C ARG A 64 4.59 16.40 0.99
N ASP A 65 4.57 16.37 -0.34
CA ASP A 65 3.51 16.97 -1.14
C ASP A 65 2.21 16.15 -1.02
N PRO A 66 1.11 16.72 -0.49
CA PRO A 66 -0.17 16.03 -0.33
C PRO A 66 -0.70 15.43 -1.63
N TYR A 67 -0.49 16.10 -2.77
CA TYR A 67 -0.91 15.61 -4.08
C TYR A 67 -0.17 14.34 -4.46
N ARG A 68 1.16 14.38 -4.42
CA ARG A 68 1.99 13.22 -4.74
C ARG A 68 1.71 12.05 -3.79
N ILE A 69 1.52 12.32 -2.50
CA ILE A 69 1.18 11.29 -1.51
C ILE A 69 -0.17 10.65 -1.86
N LEU A 70 -1.23 11.44 -2.02
CA LEU A 70 -2.58 10.90 -2.25
C LEU A 70 -2.66 10.07 -3.54
N ILE A 71 -2.07 10.55 -4.63
CA ILE A 71 -2.05 9.82 -5.90
C ILE A 71 -1.22 8.54 -5.78
N SER A 72 -0.08 8.58 -5.10
CA SER A 72 0.75 7.38 -4.85
C SER A 72 0.01 6.35 -4.02
N GLU A 73 -0.73 6.77 -2.99
CA GLU A 73 -1.56 5.87 -2.19
C GLU A 73 -2.63 5.18 -3.06
N ILE A 74 -3.31 5.93 -3.94
CA ILE A 74 -4.27 5.35 -4.89
C ILE A 74 -3.58 4.35 -5.82
N MET A 75 -2.38 4.66 -6.31
CA MET A 75 -1.61 3.75 -7.16
C MET A 75 -1.19 2.48 -6.43
N LEU A 76 -0.83 2.57 -5.14
CA LEU A 76 -0.36 1.44 -4.33
C LEU A 76 -1.48 0.48 -3.93
N GLN A 77 -2.76 0.88 -4.06
CA GLN A 77 -3.87 -0.03 -3.83
C GLN A 77 -3.85 -1.20 -4.81
N LYS A 78 -3.63 -2.42 -4.28
CA LYS A 78 -3.59 -3.67 -5.06
C LYS A 78 -2.48 -3.73 -6.12
N THR A 79 -1.43 -2.91 -6.01
CA THR A 79 -0.23 -2.98 -6.86
C THR A 79 1.03 -3.20 -6.03
N ARG A 80 2.16 -3.47 -6.70
CA ARG A 80 3.46 -3.62 -6.04
C ARG A 80 4.20 -2.29 -6.04
N ALA A 81 4.80 -1.92 -4.91
CA ALA A 81 5.58 -0.70 -4.75
C ALA A 81 6.63 -0.48 -5.85
N ARG A 82 7.34 -1.55 -6.27
CA ARG A 82 8.32 -1.49 -7.36
C ARG A 82 7.72 -1.10 -8.72
N GLN A 83 6.48 -1.49 -8.99
CA GLN A 83 5.81 -1.14 -10.25
C GLN A 83 5.39 0.33 -10.22
N VAL A 84 4.89 0.81 -9.08
CA VAL A 84 4.54 2.23 -8.89
C VAL A 84 5.79 3.10 -9.01
N ASP A 85 6.90 2.70 -8.38
CA ASP A 85 8.17 3.44 -8.45
C ASP A 85 8.69 3.61 -9.89
N ALA A 86 8.46 2.62 -10.76
CA ALA A 86 8.85 2.69 -12.17
C ALA A 86 8.02 3.67 -13.02
N VAL A 87 6.76 3.93 -12.64
CA VAL A 87 5.84 4.84 -13.34
C VAL A 87 5.82 6.23 -12.68
N TYR A 88 6.32 6.34 -11.45
CA TYR A 88 6.21 7.53 -10.60
C TYR A 88 6.73 8.81 -11.29
N ASP A 89 7.96 8.76 -11.83
CA ASP A 89 8.57 9.95 -12.42
C ASP A 89 7.80 10.40 -13.68
N GLU A 90 7.52 9.48 -14.61
CA GLU A 90 6.76 9.78 -15.83
C GLU A 90 5.38 10.39 -15.52
N PHE A 91 4.68 9.83 -14.54
CA PHE A 91 3.36 10.32 -14.16
C PHE A 91 3.41 11.75 -13.63
N PHE A 92 4.33 12.05 -12.71
CA PHE A 92 4.43 13.37 -12.08
C PHE A 92 5.19 14.40 -12.92
N GLU A 93 5.91 13.98 -13.96
CA GLU A 93 6.41 14.88 -15.01
C GLU A 93 5.27 15.34 -15.92
N ARG A 94 4.35 14.45 -16.27
CA ARG A 94 3.20 14.77 -17.13
C ARG A 94 2.09 15.51 -16.40
N TYR A 95 1.86 15.15 -15.14
CA TYR A 95 0.84 15.73 -14.27
C TYR A 95 1.49 16.29 -13.00
N PRO A 96 2.17 17.46 -13.07
CA PRO A 96 2.93 18.01 -11.96
C PRO A 96 2.06 18.54 -10.82
N ASP A 97 0.80 18.91 -11.10
CA ASP A 97 -0.12 19.52 -10.13
C ASP A 97 -1.56 18.95 -10.23
N PRO A 98 -2.39 19.11 -9.19
CA PRO A 98 -3.76 18.60 -9.19
C PRO A 98 -4.61 19.09 -10.38
N GLN A 99 -4.42 20.33 -10.83
CA GLN A 99 -5.17 20.95 -11.91
C GLN A 99 -4.86 20.26 -13.24
N SER A 100 -3.58 19.96 -13.50
CA SER A 100 -3.12 19.27 -14.69
C SER A 100 -3.72 17.86 -14.80
N LEU A 101 -3.81 17.12 -13.69
CA LEU A 101 -4.42 15.79 -13.66
C LEU A 101 -5.96 15.86 -13.79
N ALA A 102 -6.60 16.83 -13.15
CA ALA A 102 -8.04 17.01 -13.25
C ALA A 102 -8.49 17.38 -14.68
N ALA A 103 -7.70 18.21 -15.37
CA ALA A 103 -8.00 18.67 -16.73
C ALA A 103 -7.62 17.65 -17.82
N ALA A 104 -6.78 16.67 -17.52
CA ALA A 104 -6.31 15.69 -18.49
C ALA A 104 -7.44 14.79 -19.03
N PRO A 105 -7.44 14.42 -20.32
CA PRO A 105 -8.37 13.42 -20.83
C PRO A 105 -8.18 12.06 -20.15
N ASP A 106 -9.28 11.36 -19.84
CA ASP A 106 -9.24 10.07 -19.14
C ASP A 106 -8.37 9.05 -19.88
N GLU A 107 -8.46 9.01 -21.21
CA GLU A 107 -7.68 8.11 -22.07
C GLU A 107 -6.16 8.34 -21.95
N GLU A 108 -5.72 9.59 -21.77
CA GLU A 108 -4.30 9.90 -21.60
C GLU A 108 -3.79 9.39 -20.24
N VAL A 109 -4.57 9.63 -19.18
CA VAL A 109 -4.21 9.16 -17.83
C VAL A 109 -4.22 7.64 -17.79
N GLU A 110 -5.21 7.00 -18.42
CA GLU A 110 -5.29 5.54 -18.56
C GLU A 110 -4.08 4.94 -19.25
N ALA A 111 -3.55 5.59 -20.29
CA ALA A 111 -2.38 5.12 -21.01
C ALA A 111 -1.13 5.08 -20.10
N VAL A 112 -0.95 6.11 -19.26
CA VAL A 112 0.20 6.20 -18.33
C VAL A 112 0.09 5.15 -17.22
N VAL A 113 -1.11 4.90 -16.69
CA VAL A 113 -1.31 3.92 -15.60
C VAL A 113 -1.63 2.51 -16.08
N ALA A 114 -1.74 2.28 -17.39
CA ALA A 114 -1.99 0.97 -17.98
C ALA A 114 -1.00 -0.12 -17.54
N PRO A 115 0.33 0.14 -17.42
CA PRO A 115 1.30 -0.84 -16.92
C PRO A 115 1.02 -1.32 -15.49
N LEU A 116 0.28 -0.53 -14.71
CA LEU A 116 -0.13 -0.87 -13.34
C LEU A 116 -1.45 -1.64 -13.29
N GLY A 117 -2.20 -1.75 -14.40
CA GLY A 117 -3.52 -2.36 -14.44
C GLY A 117 -4.62 -1.51 -13.79
N LEU A 118 -4.41 -0.18 -13.67
CA LEU A 118 -5.23 0.73 -12.87
C LEU A 118 -6.24 1.56 -13.67
N LYS A 119 -6.66 1.13 -14.87
CA LYS A 119 -7.60 1.90 -15.70
C LYS A 119 -8.89 2.29 -14.96
N SER A 120 -9.46 1.35 -14.20
CA SER A 120 -10.67 1.61 -13.40
C SER A 120 -10.47 2.60 -12.24
N ARG A 121 -9.23 2.96 -11.92
CA ARG A 121 -8.89 3.94 -10.87
C ARG A 121 -8.64 5.34 -11.40
N VAL A 122 -8.63 5.55 -12.72
CA VAL A 122 -8.41 6.89 -13.30
C VAL A 122 -9.48 7.87 -12.83
N ALA A 123 -10.76 7.47 -12.81
CA ALA A 123 -11.83 8.29 -12.26
C ALA A 123 -11.60 8.66 -10.78
N THR A 124 -11.13 7.71 -9.96
CA THR A 124 -10.76 7.97 -8.55
C THR A 124 -9.61 8.97 -8.45
N MET A 125 -8.55 8.80 -9.24
CA MET A 125 -7.39 9.71 -9.28
C MET A 125 -7.80 11.13 -9.69
N LYS A 126 -8.66 11.26 -10.71
CA LYS A 126 -9.16 12.56 -11.16
C LYS A 126 -10.06 13.24 -10.13
N ARG A 127 -10.98 12.51 -9.49
CA ARG A 127 -11.77 13.06 -8.38
C ARG A 127 -10.91 13.50 -7.20
N ALA A 128 -9.87 12.75 -6.88
CA ALA A 128 -8.89 13.15 -5.86
C ALA A 128 -8.16 14.45 -6.26
N ALA A 129 -7.77 14.57 -7.53
CA ALA A 129 -7.11 15.75 -8.07
C ALA A 129 -8.04 16.98 -8.08
N GLU A 130 -9.30 16.85 -8.47
CA GLU A 130 -10.31 17.93 -8.44
C GLU A 130 -10.54 18.45 -7.01
N LEU A 131 -10.61 17.53 -6.05
CA LEU A 131 -10.78 17.87 -4.64
C LEU A 131 -9.55 18.61 -4.10
N LEU A 132 -8.34 18.16 -4.44
CA LEU A 132 -7.10 18.86 -4.10
C LEU A 132 -6.97 20.21 -4.81
N ALA A 133 -7.39 20.32 -6.07
CA ALA A 133 -7.38 21.58 -6.81
C ALA A 133 -8.34 22.61 -6.20
N SER A 134 -9.47 22.16 -5.63
CA SER A 134 -10.46 23.04 -5.02
C SER A 134 -10.15 23.41 -3.56
N LYS A 135 -9.59 22.48 -2.77
CA LYS A 135 -9.37 22.66 -1.32
C LYS A 135 -7.91 22.88 -0.93
N GLY A 136 -6.96 22.45 -1.76
CA GLY A 136 -5.53 22.47 -1.45
C GLY A 136 -5.24 21.79 -0.11
N ASP A 137 -4.47 22.48 0.74
CA ASP A 137 -4.11 22.02 2.08
C ASP A 137 -5.27 21.94 3.07
N ALA A 138 -6.45 22.47 2.72
CA ALA A 138 -7.66 22.37 3.55
C ALA A 138 -8.39 21.03 3.37
N ILE A 139 -7.85 20.09 2.59
CA ILE A 139 -8.42 18.75 2.43
C ILE A 139 -8.45 18.01 3.77
N GLY A 140 -9.66 17.72 4.25
CA GLY A 140 -9.86 17.03 5.52
C GLY A 140 -10.02 15.53 5.35
N TYR A 141 -9.93 14.80 6.45
CA TYR A 141 -10.20 13.35 6.50
C TYR A 141 -11.59 13.00 5.92
N ALA A 142 -12.62 13.79 6.24
CA ALA A 142 -13.97 13.59 5.71
C ALA A 142 -14.04 13.71 4.18
N ASP A 143 -13.19 14.55 3.59
CA ASP A 143 -13.13 14.75 2.15
C ASP A 143 -12.50 13.54 1.45
N LEU A 144 -11.46 12.95 2.06
CA LEU A 144 -10.85 11.72 1.58
C LEU A 144 -11.80 10.52 1.62
N LEU A 145 -12.67 10.44 2.64
CA LEU A 145 -13.70 9.42 2.74
C LEU A 145 -14.77 9.54 1.64
N ALA A 146 -15.00 10.73 1.10
CA ALA A 146 -15.97 10.97 0.04
C ALA A 146 -15.48 10.48 -1.35
N ILE A 147 -14.18 10.19 -1.49
CA ILE A 147 -13.60 9.66 -2.72
C ILE A 147 -13.85 8.14 -2.75
N ASP A 148 -14.61 7.70 -3.75
CA ASP A 148 -14.88 6.27 -3.96
C ASP A 148 -13.57 5.50 -4.24
N GLY A 149 -13.34 4.46 -3.45
CA GLY A 149 -12.11 3.68 -3.47
C GLY A 149 -10.99 4.15 -2.52
N VAL A 150 -11.11 5.32 -1.88
CA VAL A 150 -10.13 5.81 -0.87
C VAL A 150 -10.62 5.55 0.56
N GLY A 151 -11.93 5.65 0.80
CA GLY A 151 -12.53 5.67 2.13
C GLY A 151 -12.26 4.45 3.03
N ASP A 152 -12.12 3.25 2.47
CA ASP A 152 -11.94 2.02 3.27
C ASP A 152 -10.50 1.81 3.76
N TYR A 153 -9.50 2.39 3.09
CA TYR A 153 -8.08 2.22 3.43
C TYR A 153 -7.53 3.39 4.25
N VAL A 154 -8.09 4.58 4.07
CA VAL A 154 -7.72 5.78 4.83
C VAL A 154 -8.40 5.81 6.20
N ALA A 155 -9.49 5.05 6.41
CA ALA A 155 -10.12 4.96 7.71
C ALA A 155 -9.20 4.26 8.73
N PRO A 156 -8.62 4.98 9.73
CA PRO A 156 -8.06 4.28 10.85
C PRO A 156 -9.22 3.52 11.50
N SER A 157 -9.08 2.20 11.61
CA SER A 157 -9.81 1.43 12.61
C SER A 157 -9.64 2.16 13.94
N LYS A 158 -10.68 2.89 14.36
CA LYS A 158 -10.82 3.63 15.62
C LYS A 158 -9.49 3.88 16.37
N GLY A 159 -8.69 4.80 15.87
CA GLY A 159 -7.47 5.27 16.52
C GLY A 159 -7.18 6.69 16.05
N GLN A 160 -7.33 7.67 16.95
CA GLN A 160 -7.01 9.07 16.66
C GLN A 160 -5.57 9.19 16.14
N VAL A 161 -5.41 9.75 14.94
CA VAL A 161 -4.15 10.39 14.56
C VAL A 161 -4.19 11.79 15.16
N THR A 162 -3.68 11.92 16.38
CA THR A 162 -3.38 13.21 16.98
C THR A 162 -2.10 13.72 16.34
N VAL A 163 -2.20 14.75 15.50
CA VAL A 163 -1.04 15.50 15.01
C VAL A 163 -0.43 16.24 16.21
N CYS A 164 0.69 15.73 16.73
CA CYS A 164 1.45 16.37 17.78
C CYS A 164 2.21 17.57 17.19
N GLY A 165 1.66 18.78 17.38
CA GLY A 165 2.40 20.03 17.16
C GLY A 165 3.39 20.28 18.31
N PRO A 166 4.53 20.93 18.06
CA PRO A 166 5.55 21.14 19.09
C PRO A 166 5.04 22.06 20.21
N SER A 167 5.21 21.62 21.45
CA SER A 167 4.94 22.45 22.63
C SER A 167 5.90 23.63 22.66
N LYS A 168 5.38 24.85 22.72
CA LYS A 168 6.18 26.02 23.12
C LYS A 168 6.12 26.18 24.63
N SER A 169 7.33 26.29 25.19
CA SER A 169 7.78 26.92 26.45
C SER A 169 7.11 26.53 27.76
#